data_AF-A0A382ENI4-F1
#
_entry.id   AF-A0A382ENI4-F1
#
_cell.length_a   1.000
_cell.length_b   1.000
_cell.length_c   1.000
_cell.angle_alpha   90.00
_cell.angle_beta   90.00
_cell.angle_gamma   90.00
#
_symmetry.space_group_name_H-M   'P 1'
#
loop_
_entity.id
_entity.type
_entity.pdbx_description
1 polymer ?
#
loop_
_entity_poly.entity_id
_entity_poly.type
_entity_poly.pdbx_seq_one_letter_code
_entity_poly.pdbx_strand_id
1 'polypeptide(L)'
;MGMHAEVLKGRTQQRFFDSEEAENFYYFGNYDVDFNKRTELDVKNMEAPQANKKIDELMSQGYGTIVIKNPQGKHSLGVGILNKLNLIFEGSLGYFGVGSCDGLTARITGRVGWSCAQNLMAGKVVVEKNAGSSFGAAIRGGDLICKGSVGART
;
A
#
# COMPACT_ATOMS: atom_id res chain seq x y z
N MET A 1 -24.07 -37.90 12.69
CA MET A 1 -24.32 -37.20 13.99
C MET A 1 -22.96 -37.02 14.68
N GLY A 2 -22.17 -36.00 14.33
CA GLY A 2 -20.78 -35.92 14.78
C GLY A 2 -20.10 -34.55 14.59
N MET A 3 -20.82 -33.45 14.80
CA MET A 3 -20.29 -32.08 14.62
C MET A 3 -20.11 -31.29 15.94
N HIS A 4 -20.07 -31.97 17.10
CA HIS A 4 -20.01 -31.30 18.41
C HIS A 4 -18.89 -31.80 19.35
N ALA A 5 -17.84 -32.43 18.82
CA ALA A 5 -16.66 -32.71 19.64
C ALA A 5 -15.78 -31.46 19.72
N GLU A 6 -15.77 -30.79 20.88
CA GLU A 6 -14.88 -29.68 21.19
C GLU A 6 -13.41 -30.14 21.16
N VAL A 7 -12.68 -29.76 20.12
CA VAL A 7 -11.31 -30.24 19.83
C VAL A 7 -10.23 -29.57 20.71
N LEU A 8 -10.62 -28.64 21.59
CA LEU A 8 -9.70 -27.78 22.36
C LEU A 8 -9.73 -28.02 23.88
N LYS A 9 -10.26 -29.17 24.35
CA LYS A 9 -10.15 -29.52 25.78
C LYS A 9 -8.68 -29.63 26.20
N GLY A 10 -8.30 -28.85 27.22
CA GLY A 10 -6.95 -28.86 27.80
C GLY A 10 -5.89 -28.05 27.05
N ARG A 11 -6.26 -27.29 26.02
CA ARG A 11 -5.36 -26.34 25.34
C ARG A 11 -5.80 -24.91 25.61
N THR A 12 -5.03 -24.16 26.38
CA THR A 12 -5.22 -22.71 26.48
C THR A 12 -4.60 -22.07 25.25
N GLN A 13 -5.38 -21.39 24.41
CA GLN A 13 -4.83 -20.59 23.32
C GLN A 13 -4.18 -19.33 23.93
N GLN A 14 -2.95 -19.48 24.41
CA GLN A 14 -2.16 -18.35 24.91
C GLN A 14 -1.52 -17.67 23.70
N ARG A 15 -2.03 -16.49 23.33
CA ARG A 15 -1.31 -15.56 22.46
C ARG A 15 -0.48 -14.67 23.35
N PHE A 16 0.83 -14.87 23.33
CA PHE A 16 1.78 -13.95 23.95
C PHE A 16 1.92 -12.75 23.03
N PHE A 17 1.76 -11.55 23.58
CA PHE A 17 2.08 -10.32 22.87
C PHE A 17 3.51 -9.94 23.28
N ASP A 18 4.43 -10.03 22.33
CA ASP A 18 5.77 -9.48 22.48
C ASP A 18 5.82 -8.18 21.67
N SER A 19 6.14 -7.07 22.34
CA SER A 19 6.28 -5.77 21.68
C SER A 19 7.48 -5.73 20.73
N GLU A 20 8.45 -6.62 20.89
CA GLU A 20 9.63 -6.73 20.02
C GLU A 20 9.32 -7.50 18.72
N GLU A 21 8.25 -8.29 18.69
CA GLU A 21 7.73 -9.00 17.50
C GLU A 21 6.97 -8.05 16.54
N ALA A 22 7.12 -6.73 16.70
CA ALA A 22 6.49 -5.74 15.83
C ALA A 22 6.96 -5.83 14.36
N GLU A 23 8.11 -6.46 14.11
CA GLU A 23 8.56 -6.73 12.75
C GLU A 23 7.74 -7.84 12.07
N ASN A 24 7.10 -8.74 12.83
CA ASN A 24 6.34 -9.90 12.33
C ASN A 24 4.86 -9.60 11.98
N PHE A 25 4.45 -8.34 11.87
CA PHE A 25 3.15 -7.97 11.28
C PHE A 25 3.17 -8.09 9.75
N TYR A 26 3.41 -9.28 9.23
CA TYR A 26 3.26 -9.59 7.81
C TYR A 26 1.98 -10.38 7.57
N TYR A 27 1.37 -10.18 6.41
CA TYR A 27 0.29 -11.04 5.97
C TYR A 27 0.86 -12.38 5.49
N PHE A 28 0.10 -13.45 5.69
CA PHE A 28 0.42 -14.74 5.10
C PHE A 28 0.52 -14.60 3.57
N GLY A 29 1.62 -15.08 3.00
CA GLY A 29 1.88 -15.00 1.56
C GLY A 29 2.60 -13.72 1.11
N ASN A 30 2.91 -12.79 2.01
CA ASN A 30 3.75 -11.64 1.67
C ASN A 30 5.14 -12.09 1.22
N TYR A 31 5.64 -11.45 0.16
CA TYR A 31 7.01 -11.60 -0.30
C TYR A 31 8.03 -11.00 0.67
N ASP A 32 9.17 -11.67 0.81
CA ASP A 32 10.37 -11.11 1.41
C ASP A 32 11.04 -10.18 0.39
N VAL A 33 11.22 -8.92 0.76
CA VAL A 33 11.72 -7.86 -0.14
C VAL A 33 12.86 -7.10 0.51
N ASP A 34 13.87 -6.78 -0.29
CA ASP A 34 14.99 -5.93 0.13
C ASP A 34 14.70 -4.48 -0.26
N PHE A 35 14.53 -3.61 0.73
CA PHE A 35 14.30 -2.17 0.52
C PHE A 35 15.44 -1.50 -0.24
N ASN A 36 16.67 -2.03 -0.19
CA ASN A 36 17.81 -1.52 -0.97
C ASN A 36 17.79 -2.00 -2.42
N LYS A 37 17.11 -3.12 -2.71
CA LYS A 37 16.95 -3.63 -4.07
C LYS A 37 15.89 -2.81 -4.81
N ARG A 38 16.37 -1.93 -5.69
CA ARG A 38 15.57 -0.95 -6.42
C ARG A 38 15.37 -1.32 -7.90
N THR A 39 14.18 -1.05 -8.43
CA THR A 39 13.90 -1.12 -9.87
C THR A 39 12.96 -0.01 -10.32
N GLU A 40 12.83 0.15 -11.64
CA GLU A 40 11.91 1.08 -12.28
C GLU A 40 10.90 0.33 -13.15
N LEU A 41 9.67 0.83 -13.18
CA LEU A 41 8.58 0.32 -14.00
C LEU A 41 7.95 1.48 -14.77
N ASP A 42 8.13 1.49 -16.08
CA ASP A 42 7.45 2.44 -16.97
C ASP A 42 6.04 1.96 -17.30
N VAL A 43 5.04 2.72 -16.86
CA VAL A 43 3.61 2.40 -17.06
C VAL A 43 3.00 3.25 -18.17
N LYS A 44 3.80 3.87 -19.05
CA LYS A 44 3.29 4.77 -20.10
C LYS A 44 2.21 4.12 -20.95
N ASN A 45 2.47 2.90 -21.40
CA ASN A 45 1.61 2.11 -22.30
C ASN A 45 0.95 0.91 -21.59
N MET A 46 0.75 1.01 -20.27
CA MET A 46 0.10 -0.03 -19.47
C MET A 46 -1.20 0.47 -18.90
N GLU A 47 -2.21 -0.38 -18.83
CA GLU A 47 -3.41 -0.11 -18.03
C GLU A 47 -3.11 -0.31 -16.54
N ALA A 48 -3.86 0.39 -15.67
CA ALA A 48 -3.61 0.34 -14.23
C ALA A 48 -3.62 -1.09 -13.63
N PRO A 49 -4.55 -2.00 -14.01
CA PRO A 49 -4.51 -3.37 -13.52
C PRO A 49 -3.24 -4.14 -13.95
N GLN A 50 -2.74 -3.88 -15.16
CA GLN A 50 -1.51 -4.51 -15.66
C GLN A 50 -0.29 -4.00 -14.88
N ALA A 51 -0.25 -2.69 -14.63
CA ALA A 51 0.80 -2.10 -13.81
C ALA A 51 0.79 -2.64 -12.37
N ASN A 52 -0.39 -2.77 -11.74
CA ASN A 52 -0.52 -3.33 -10.39
C ASN A 52 -0.04 -4.78 -10.34
N LYS A 53 -0.43 -5.60 -11.33
CA LYS A 53 0.09 -6.97 -11.46
C LYS A 53 1.61 -6.98 -11.63
N LYS A 54 2.17 -6.03 -12.37
CA LYS A 54 3.61 -5.96 -12.56
C LYS A 54 4.35 -5.55 -11.28
N ILE A 55 3.76 -4.67 -10.46
CA ILE A 55 4.29 -4.34 -9.14
C ILE A 55 4.35 -5.59 -8.26
N ASP A 56 3.29 -6.39 -8.24
CA ASP A 56 3.23 -7.68 -7.53
C ASP A 56 4.33 -8.66 -7.99
N GLU A 57 4.48 -8.84 -9.31
CA GLU A 57 5.55 -9.65 -9.89
C GLU A 57 6.95 -9.17 -9.48
N LEU A 58 7.17 -7.86 -9.38
CA LEU A 58 8.46 -7.30 -8.93
C LEU A 58 8.68 -7.54 -7.42
N MET A 59 7.64 -7.43 -6.60
CA MET A 59 7.74 -7.79 -5.17
C MET A 59 8.12 -9.26 -5.01
N SER A 60 7.53 -10.17 -5.79
CA SER A 60 7.91 -11.60 -5.77
C SER A 60 9.37 -11.89 -6.14
N GLN A 61 10.04 -10.95 -6.82
CA GLN A 61 11.46 -11.01 -7.16
C GLN A 61 12.35 -10.36 -6.08
N GLY A 62 11.77 -9.96 -4.96
CA GLY A 62 12.45 -9.36 -3.81
C GLY A 62 12.72 -7.86 -3.94
N TYR A 63 12.11 -7.15 -4.90
CA TYR A 63 12.26 -5.70 -5.01
C TYR A 63 11.46 -4.98 -3.91
N GLY A 64 12.15 -4.40 -2.93
CA GLY A 64 11.54 -3.62 -1.87
C GLY A 64 11.45 -2.12 -2.17
N THR A 65 12.04 -1.65 -3.28
CA THR A 65 11.82 -0.28 -3.78
C THR A 65 11.50 -0.29 -5.27
N ILE A 66 10.31 0.20 -5.64
CA ILE A 66 9.85 0.26 -7.02
C ILE A 66 9.53 1.71 -7.39
N VAL A 67 10.11 2.19 -8.50
CA VAL A 67 9.85 3.52 -9.06
C VAL A 67 8.92 3.40 -10.25
N ILE A 68 7.74 3.99 -10.15
CA ILE A 68 6.72 4.03 -11.20
C ILE A 68 6.92 5.28 -12.05
N LYS A 69 7.33 5.09 -13.31
CA LYS A 69 7.52 6.17 -14.29
C LYS A 69 6.27 6.37 -15.14
N ASN A 70 6.02 7.60 -15.56
CA ASN A 70 4.92 7.97 -16.46
C ASN A 70 3.50 7.51 -16.02
N PRO A 71 3.11 7.71 -14.73
CA PRO A 71 1.80 7.30 -14.23
C PRO A 71 0.63 8.02 -14.93
N GLN A 72 0.85 9.21 -15.50
CA GLN A 72 -0.10 9.93 -16.36
C GLN A 72 -1.52 10.09 -15.76
N GLY A 73 -1.64 10.25 -14.44
CA GLY A 73 -2.95 10.42 -13.80
C GLY A 73 -3.83 9.18 -13.86
N LYS A 74 -3.27 7.98 -14.07
CA LYS A 74 -4.00 6.71 -14.05
C LYS A 74 -4.75 6.53 -12.72
N HIS A 75 -6.00 6.10 -12.82
CA HIS A 75 -6.83 5.76 -11.67
C HIS A 75 -6.40 4.40 -11.09
N SER A 76 -6.60 4.23 -9.79
CA SER A 76 -6.41 2.94 -9.10
C SER A 76 -5.04 2.30 -9.32
N LEU A 77 -3.99 3.12 -9.42
CA LEU A 77 -2.61 2.66 -9.55
C LEU A 77 -1.96 2.53 -8.15
N GLY A 78 -1.25 1.42 -7.94
CA GLY A 78 -0.60 1.08 -6.66
C GLY A 78 -1.57 0.77 -5.53
N VAL A 79 -2.75 0.24 -5.85
CA VAL A 79 -3.80 -0.10 -4.87
C VAL A 79 -3.70 -1.53 -4.38
N GLY A 80 -4.26 -1.82 -3.21
CA GLY A 80 -4.38 -3.20 -2.71
C GLY A 80 -3.05 -3.84 -2.33
N ILE A 81 -2.02 -3.04 -2.06
CA ILE A 81 -0.70 -3.55 -1.70
C ILE A 81 -0.66 -3.78 -0.18
N LEU A 82 -0.48 -5.04 0.21
CA LEU A 82 -0.41 -5.48 1.61
C LEU A 82 1.01 -5.89 2.04
N ASN A 83 1.98 -5.64 1.17
CA ASN A 83 3.41 -5.84 1.42
C ASN A 83 4.06 -4.52 1.84
N LYS A 84 4.96 -4.58 2.83
CA LYS A 84 5.84 -3.45 3.16
C LYS A 84 6.84 -3.27 2.02
N LEU A 85 6.85 -2.11 1.38
CA LEU A 85 7.82 -1.70 0.35
C LEU A 85 7.85 -0.18 0.22
N ASN A 86 8.83 0.34 -0.51
CA ASN A 86 8.85 1.71 -1.00
C ASN A 86 8.27 1.79 -2.42
N LEU A 87 7.21 2.58 -2.62
CA LEU A 87 6.61 2.80 -3.93
C LEU A 87 6.68 4.27 -4.31
N ILE A 88 7.49 4.60 -5.31
CA ILE A 88 7.76 5.99 -5.69
C ILE A 88 7.10 6.27 -7.04
N PHE A 89 6.19 7.24 -7.09
CA PHE A 89 5.53 7.66 -8.31
C PHE A 89 6.15 8.94 -8.85
N GLU A 90 6.78 8.85 -10.02
CA GLU A 90 7.30 10.01 -10.74
C GLU A 90 6.24 10.60 -11.67
N GLY A 91 5.33 11.36 -11.08
CA GLY A 91 4.23 12.00 -11.78
C GLY A 91 2.96 12.04 -10.92
N SER A 92 1.85 12.36 -11.58
CA SER A 92 0.54 12.46 -10.92
C SER A 92 -0.23 11.14 -10.96
N LEU A 93 -1.04 10.90 -9.95
CA LEU A 93 -2.00 9.80 -9.90
C LEU A 93 -3.43 10.31 -10.04
N GLY A 94 -4.29 9.46 -10.60
CA GLY A 94 -5.72 9.73 -10.70
C GLY A 94 -6.44 9.45 -9.39
N TYR A 95 -7.72 9.13 -9.51
CA TYR A 95 -8.58 8.75 -8.39
C TYR A 95 -8.16 7.41 -7.79
N PHE A 96 -8.35 7.27 -6.48
CA PHE A 96 -8.12 6.04 -5.72
C PHE A 96 -6.67 5.51 -5.76
N GLY A 97 -5.70 6.32 -6.21
CA GLY A 97 -4.29 5.93 -6.18
C GLY A 97 -3.85 5.55 -4.77
N VAL A 98 -3.08 4.47 -4.63
CA VAL A 98 -2.57 4.00 -3.33
C VAL A 98 -3.67 3.69 -2.30
N GLY A 99 -4.90 3.41 -2.74
CA GLY A 99 -6.01 3.01 -1.87
C GLY A 99 -5.94 1.54 -1.42
N SER A 100 -6.54 1.27 -0.26
CA SER A 100 -6.68 -0.05 0.35
C SER A 100 -5.35 -0.79 0.53
N CYS A 101 -4.33 -0.07 0.97
CA CYS A 101 -3.00 -0.63 1.20
C CYS A 101 -2.67 -0.75 2.69
N ASP A 102 -1.67 -1.57 3.01
CA ASP A 102 -1.18 -1.78 4.36
C ASP A 102 0.35 -1.88 4.39
N GLY A 103 0.99 -0.99 5.15
CA GLY A 103 2.40 -1.07 5.51
C GLY A 103 3.39 -0.47 4.50
N LEU A 104 2.96 -0.07 3.30
CA LEU A 104 3.87 0.55 2.32
C LEU A 104 4.25 2.00 2.68
N THR A 105 5.39 2.42 2.14
CA THR A 105 5.77 3.84 2.06
C THR A 105 5.66 4.32 0.63
N ALA A 106 4.64 5.12 0.33
CA ALA A 106 4.42 5.71 -0.98
C ALA A 106 4.87 7.18 -1.04
N ARG A 107 5.56 7.56 -2.11
CA ARG A 107 5.92 8.96 -2.40
C ARG A 107 5.49 9.34 -3.80
N ILE A 108 4.68 10.39 -3.93
CA ILE A 108 4.14 10.88 -5.20
C ILE A 108 4.70 12.26 -5.48
N THR A 109 5.46 12.42 -6.56
CA THR A 109 6.07 13.72 -6.92
C THR A 109 5.08 14.69 -7.59
N GLY A 110 3.97 14.17 -8.12
CA GLY A 110 2.91 14.95 -8.76
C GLY A 110 1.73 15.26 -7.83
N ARG A 111 0.57 15.53 -8.47
CA ARG A 111 -0.71 15.71 -7.79
C ARG A 111 -1.44 14.38 -7.69
N VAL A 112 -2.38 14.25 -6.76
CA VAL A 112 -3.24 13.07 -6.66
C VAL A 112 -4.71 13.45 -6.75
N GLY A 113 -5.52 12.57 -7.34
CA GLY A 113 -6.95 12.76 -7.51
C GLY A 113 -7.78 12.43 -6.26
N TRP A 114 -9.10 12.36 -6.45
CA TRP A 114 -10.08 12.01 -5.42
C TRP A 114 -9.74 10.67 -4.73
N SER A 115 -9.88 10.62 -3.40
CA SER A 115 -9.74 9.40 -2.61
C SER A 115 -8.38 8.69 -2.70
N CYS A 116 -7.31 9.42 -2.99
CA CYS A 116 -5.96 8.87 -2.86
C CYS A 116 -5.71 8.41 -1.42
N ALA A 117 -5.05 7.26 -1.23
CA ALA A 117 -4.79 6.64 0.07
C ALA A 117 -6.06 6.32 0.90
N GLN A 118 -7.22 6.17 0.26
CA GLN A 118 -8.43 5.72 0.94
C GLN A 118 -8.20 4.38 1.63
N ASN A 119 -8.74 4.19 2.83
CA ASN A 119 -8.68 2.94 3.60
C ASN A 119 -7.25 2.41 3.78
N LEU A 120 -6.29 3.32 4.02
CA LEU A 120 -4.94 2.95 4.43
C LEU A 120 -4.99 2.32 5.83
N MET A 121 -4.40 1.14 5.98
CA MET A 121 -4.41 0.40 7.24
C MET A 121 -3.21 0.76 8.12
N ALA A 122 -2.03 0.82 7.51
CA ALA A 122 -0.79 1.35 8.08
C ALA A 122 0.14 1.81 6.95
N GLY A 123 1.28 2.41 7.31
CA GLY A 123 2.29 2.87 6.36
C GLY A 123 2.33 4.40 6.24
N LYS A 124 2.84 4.90 5.11
CA LYS A 124 3.08 6.33 4.91
C LYS A 124 2.84 6.73 3.47
N VAL A 125 2.08 7.81 3.24
CA VAL A 125 1.86 8.36 1.89
C VAL A 125 2.25 9.84 1.89
N VAL A 126 3.23 10.18 1.07
CA VAL A 126 3.69 11.56 0.87
C VAL A 126 3.31 12.04 -0.53
N VAL A 127 2.54 13.10 -0.61
CA VAL A 127 2.20 13.82 -1.85
C VAL A 127 2.96 15.15 -1.87
N GLU A 128 3.85 15.32 -2.83
CA GLU A 128 4.69 16.51 -2.97
C GLU A 128 3.92 17.75 -3.44
N LYS A 129 2.74 17.56 -4.06
CA LYS A 129 1.86 18.65 -4.52
C LYS A 129 0.47 18.55 -3.86
N ASN A 130 -0.57 18.95 -4.58
CA ASN A 130 -1.95 18.97 -4.08
C ASN A 130 -2.59 17.59 -4.13
N ALA A 131 -3.50 17.34 -3.19
CA ALA A 131 -4.37 16.18 -3.17
C ALA A 131 -5.84 16.59 -3.40
N GLY A 132 -6.60 15.71 -4.04
CA GLY A 132 -8.03 15.90 -4.25
C GLY A 132 -8.85 15.77 -2.97
N SER A 133 -10.17 15.84 -3.10
CA SER A 133 -11.11 15.55 -2.00
C SER A 133 -10.93 14.13 -1.47
N SER A 134 -11.42 13.86 -0.26
CA SER A 134 -11.42 12.52 0.34
C SER A 134 -10.02 11.89 0.45
N PHE A 135 -8.97 12.70 0.48
CA PHE A 135 -7.61 12.22 0.65
C PHE A 135 -7.51 11.47 2.00
N GLY A 136 -7.14 10.19 1.97
CA GLY A 136 -7.11 9.39 3.19
C GLY A 136 -8.47 8.99 3.75
N ALA A 137 -9.56 9.10 2.99
CA ALA A 137 -10.89 8.77 3.50
C ALA A 137 -10.92 7.35 4.12
N ALA A 138 -11.52 7.23 5.31
CA ALA A 138 -11.62 5.98 6.06
C ALA A 138 -10.27 5.32 6.42
N ILE A 139 -9.17 6.09 6.50
CA ILE A 139 -7.89 5.62 7.05
C ILE A 139 -8.09 4.99 8.44
N ARG A 140 -7.42 3.87 8.68
CA ARG A 140 -7.39 3.17 9.97
C ARG A 140 -6.07 3.41 10.71
N GLY A 141 -5.00 3.68 9.98
CA GLY A 141 -3.69 3.98 10.53
C GLY A 141 -2.67 4.39 9.46
N GLY A 142 -1.49 4.79 9.91
CA GLY A 142 -0.41 5.32 9.08
C GLY A 142 -0.39 6.85 8.98
N ASP A 143 0.60 7.37 8.25
CA ASP A 143 0.82 8.80 8.08
C ASP A 143 0.44 9.26 6.67
N LEU A 144 -0.37 10.32 6.58
CA LEU A 144 -0.67 10.99 5.32
C LEU A 144 -0.09 12.40 5.33
N ILE A 145 0.81 12.67 4.38
CA ILE A 145 1.48 13.96 4.25
C ILE A 145 1.18 14.53 2.87
N CYS A 146 0.43 15.63 2.82
CA CYS A 146 0.30 16.43 1.61
C CYS A 146 1.06 17.75 1.81
N LYS A 147 2.03 18.03 0.94
CA LYS A 147 2.82 19.28 1.02
C LYS A 147 2.11 20.47 0.36
N GLY A 148 1.08 20.21 -0.45
CA GLY A 148 0.23 21.22 -1.06
C GLY A 148 -1.11 21.38 -0.33
N SER A 149 -2.12 21.82 -1.08
CA SER A 149 -3.49 21.91 -0.58
C SER A 149 -4.25 20.59 -0.75
N VAL A 150 -5.19 20.32 0.15
CA VAL A 150 -6.09 19.16 0.10
C VAL A 150 -7.53 19.58 -0.18
N GLY A 151 -8.30 18.71 -0.84
CA GLY A 151 -9.72 18.94 -1.10
C GLY A 151 -10.62 18.67 0.11
N ALA A 152 -11.93 18.80 -0.09
CA ALA A 152 -12.93 18.60 0.96
C ALA A 152 -12.99 17.14 1.44
N ARG A 153 -13.44 16.94 2.69
CA ARG A 153 -13.65 15.62 3.32
C ARG A 153 -12.36 14.76 3.45
N THR A 154 -11.23 15.41 3.68
CA THR A 154 -9.92 14.80 3.98
C THR A 154 -9.84 14.45 5.46
#